data_AF-A0A933NPQ7-F1
#
_entry.id   AF-A0A933NPQ7-F1
#
_cell.length_a   1.000
_cell.length_b   1.000
_cell.length_c   1.000
_cell.angle_alpha   90.00
_cell.angle_beta   90.00
_cell.angle_gamma   90.00
#
_symmetry.space_group_name_H-M   'P 1'
#
loop_
_entity.id
_entity.type
_entity.pdbx_description
1 polymer ?
#
loop_
_entity_poly.entity_id
_entity_poly.type
_entity_poly.pdbx_seq_one_letter_code
_entity_poly.pdbx_strand_id
1 'polypeptide(L)'
;MFSGVEEFRRLEGQLFLVLARELEAGLSGLVRLCRGRRNGRVRAVVEQMRPKLAILRAAPFETMLDPEVTSGLRRFFEREVRASTRELGAVRVAIEKVTVVLRILDLRVSAIRGNLRPEGVTEYRRQLAEDLWTEPSEAAPAAGRETDWRALPPELHRAWLDRLRTEWSRLNWYYLGEALRPPAFELIDSRTELGRWNAEHRTIGLSGRLIVERAWNEVIEALKHEMAHQVVSELWLQPGASHDSAAFRSACERLRCDARATADPGKMVRLEDSEDPRDRVVAKIFKLLRLGASSNEHEAALAMERASALLARYNLDVSSLGTEKTYFRRLIGPILLRREEHHQVLGRILGEHFFVHVIWEISYLPLTAQGGTQLAIVGTRENLDVADYVHDFLTRTLEHLWQEHRSSPRFRGGRKAQYLAGVARGFLDKLHEQRQRLVTERALVFKSDGRLEAHIKHLYPRLSSSGSSGVARGDEYHAGVAKGREITLRMGVTERSGTHGGLLPGRPSGDGE
;
A
#
# COMPACT_ATOMS: atom_id res chain seq x y z
N MET A 1 7.27 -14.12 -38.49
CA MET A 1 6.14 -13.20 -38.22
C MET A 1 4.93 -13.91 -37.57
N PHE A 2 5.11 -15.07 -36.93
CA PHE A 2 4.01 -15.86 -36.33
C PHE A 2 4.08 -16.06 -34.81
N SER A 3 5.07 -15.48 -34.09
CA SER A 3 5.21 -15.67 -32.64
C SER A 3 4.29 -14.77 -31.80
N GLY A 4 3.86 -13.62 -32.33
CA GLY A 4 3.01 -12.67 -31.59
C GLY A 4 1.56 -13.11 -31.46
N VAL A 5 1.04 -13.93 -32.38
CA VAL A 5 -0.39 -14.33 -32.38
C VAL A 5 -0.65 -15.46 -31.38
N GLU A 6 0.29 -16.39 -31.19
CA GLU A 6 0.18 -17.45 -30.18
C GLU A 6 0.45 -16.94 -28.76
N GLU A 7 1.42 -16.02 -28.60
CA GLU A 7 1.70 -15.37 -27.31
C GLU A 7 0.54 -14.45 -26.88
N PHE A 8 -0.10 -13.79 -27.85
CA PHE A 8 -1.33 -13.03 -27.65
C PHE A 8 -2.51 -13.94 -27.28
N ARG A 9 -2.74 -15.05 -28.01
CA ARG A 9 -3.77 -16.06 -27.66
C ARG A 9 -3.54 -16.71 -26.28
N ARG A 10 -2.29 -16.86 -25.85
CA ARG A 10 -1.91 -17.44 -24.55
C ARG A 10 -2.15 -16.46 -23.39
N LEU A 11 -1.76 -15.19 -23.55
CA LEU A 11 -2.11 -14.12 -22.61
C LEU A 11 -3.63 -13.88 -22.55
N GLU A 12 -4.33 -14.08 -23.67
CA GLU A 12 -5.80 -14.02 -23.77
C GLU A 12 -6.50 -15.15 -23.00
N GLY A 13 -5.99 -16.38 -23.05
CA GLY A 13 -6.52 -17.49 -22.24
C GLY A 13 -6.38 -17.23 -20.73
N GLN A 14 -5.27 -16.64 -20.30
CA GLN A 14 -5.02 -16.30 -18.89
C GLN A 14 -5.94 -15.16 -18.41
N LEU A 15 -6.12 -14.12 -19.22
CA LEU A 15 -7.01 -13.00 -18.89
C LEU A 15 -8.48 -13.44 -18.88
N PHE A 16 -8.87 -14.34 -19.79
CA PHE A 16 -10.21 -14.92 -19.82
C PHE A 16 -10.49 -15.79 -18.60
N LEU A 17 -9.52 -16.57 -18.12
CA LEU A 17 -9.66 -17.36 -16.89
C LEU A 17 -9.84 -16.47 -15.65
N VAL A 18 -9.15 -15.33 -15.59
CA VAL A 18 -9.32 -14.33 -14.52
C VAL A 18 -10.72 -13.70 -14.59
N LEU A 19 -11.16 -13.26 -15.77
CA LEU A 19 -12.49 -12.68 -15.97
C LEU A 19 -13.61 -13.71 -15.74
N ALA A 20 -13.42 -14.97 -16.12
CA ALA A 20 -14.36 -16.06 -15.87
C ALA A 20 -14.46 -16.39 -14.38
N ARG A 21 -13.35 -16.36 -13.64
CA ARG A 21 -13.34 -16.53 -12.17
C ARG A 21 -14.04 -15.37 -11.47
N GLU A 22 -13.83 -14.13 -11.91
CA GLU A 22 -14.52 -12.96 -11.37
C GLU A 22 -16.02 -12.99 -11.69
N LEU A 23 -16.38 -13.42 -12.90
CA LEU A 23 -17.76 -13.67 -13.27
C LEU A 23 -18.36 -14.75 -12.35
N GLU A 24 -17.69 -15.89 -12.20
CA GLU A 24 -18.13 -17.02 -11.36
C GLU A 24 -18.25 -16.63 -9.87
N ALA A 25 -17.36 -15.78 -9.36
CA ALA A 25 -17.41 -15.22 -8.02
C ALA A 25 -18.61 -14.28 -7.85
N GLY A 26 -18.85 -13.39 -8.82
CA GLY A 26 -20.02 -12.51 -8.87
C GLY A 26 -21.33 -13.28 -8.95
N LEU A 27 -21.39 -14.30 -9.80
CA LEU A 27 -22.55 -15.18 -9.98
C LEU A 27 -22.83 -16.02 -8.73
N SER A 28 -21.79 -16.55 -8.09
CA SER A 28 -21.90 -17.30 -6.82
C SER A 28 -22.32 -16.39 -5.66
N GLY A 29 -21.92 -15.12 -5.69
CA GLY A 29 -22.39 -14.09 -4.76
C GLY A 29 -23.88 -13.81 -4.92
N LEU A 30 -24.33 -13.63 -6.16
CA LEU A 30 -25.75 -13.50 -6.51
C LEU A 30 -26.55 -14.70 -6.03
N VAL A 31 -26.21 -15.92 -6.41
CA VAL A 31 -26.93 -17.15 -6.02
C VAL A 31 -27.03 -17.31 -4.49
N ARG A 32 -25.99 -16.94 -3.73
CA ARG A 32 -26.00 -16.96 -2.26
C ARG A 32 -26.95 -15.91 -1.67
N LEU A 33 -26.94 -14.68 -2.19
CA LEU A 33 -27.88 -13.63 -1.80
C LEU A 33 -29.34 -14.01 -2.05
N CYS A 34 -29.59 -14.85 -3.05
CA CYS A 34 -30.93 -15.29 -3.45
C CYS A 34 -31.53 -16.37 -2.52
N ARG A 35 -30.69 -17.18 -1.85
CA ARG A 35 -31.16 -18.25 -0.94
C ARG A 35 -31.66 -17.73 0.41
N GLY A 36 -31.31 -16.49 0.78
CA GLY A 36 -31.51 -15.95 2.13
C GLY A 36 -32.69 -14.98 2.32
N ARG A 37 -33.34 -14.45 1.27
CA ARG A 37 -34.35 -13.38 1.43
C ARG A 37 -35.78 -13.81 1.10
N ARG A 38 -36.71 -13.64 2.06
CA ARG A 38 -38.18 -13.75 1.89
C ARG A 38 -38.78 -12.47 1.27
N ASN A 39 -38.33 -12.05 0.09
CA ASN A 39 -38.91 -10.90 -0.61
C ASN A 39 -39.31 -11.30 -2.04
N GLY A 40 -40.61 -11.27 -2.33
CA GLY A 40 -41.20 -11.82 -3.57
C GLY A 40 -40.66 -11.20 -4.87
N ARG A 41 -40.25 -9.93 -4.83
CA ARG A 41 -39.62 -9.27 -5.99
C ARG A 41 -38.21 -9.79 -6.28
N VAL A 42 -37.44 -10.11 -5.24
CA VAL A 42 -36.10 -10.69 -5.39
C VAL A 42 -36.20 -12.08 -6.01
N ARG A 43 -37.16 -12.88 -5.55
CA ARG A 43 -37.39 -14.22 -6.10
C ARG A 43 -37.77 -14.18 -7.59
N ALA A 44 -38.58 -13.22 -8.02
CA ALA A 44 -38.97 -13.06 -9.41
C ALA A 44 -37.77 -12.70 -10.33
N VAL A 45 -36.94 -11.73 -9.92
CA VAL A 45 -35.72 -11.36 -10.65
C VAL A 45 -34.78 -12.57 -10.76
N VAL A 46 -34.68 -13.38 -9.70
CA VAL A 46 -33.81 -14.55 -9.65
C VAL A 46 -34.27 -15.68 -10.57
N GLU A 47 -35.58 -15.94 -10.64
CA GLU A 47 -36.11 -16.94 -11.57
C GLU A 47 -35.93 -16.49 -13.03
N GLN A 48 -35.99 -15.18 -13.32
CA GLN A 48 -35.67 -14.64 -14.66
C GLN A 48 -34.17 -14.73 -14.99
N MET A 49 -33.29 -14.61 -13.99
CA MET A 49 -31.83 -14.71 -14.18
C MET A 49 -31.32 -16.15 -14.33
N ARG A 50 -31.96 -17.12 -13.66
CA ARG A 50 -31.50 -18.52 -13.59
C ARG A 50 -31.14 -19.16 -14.94
N PRO A 51 -31.93 -19.03 -16.03
CA PRO A 51 -31.55 -19.61 -17.33
C PRO A 51 -30.35 -18.91 -17.98
N LYS A 52 -30.22 -17.59 -17.82
CA LYS A 52 -29.08 -16.82 -18.36
C LYS A 52 -27.78 -17.13 -17.60
N LEU A 53 -27.89 -17.37 -16.29
CA LEU A 53 -26.78 -17.83 -15.45
C LEU A 53 -26.35 -19.26 -15.79
N ALA A 54 -27.30 -20.14 -16.15
CA ALA A 54 -26.98 -21.49 -16.60
C ALA A 54 -26.21 -21.48 -17.93
N ILE A 55 -26.61 -20.60 -18.87
CA ILE A 55 -25.87 -20.39 -20.13
C ILE A 55 -24.44 -19.91 -19.84
N LEU A 56 -24.27 -18.91 -18.99
CA LEU A 56 -22.94 -18.41 -18.59
C LEU A 56 -22.07 -19.46 -17.91
N ARG A 57 -22.67 -20.40 -17.18
CA ARG A 57 -21.95 -21.45 -16.44
C ARG A 57 -21.54 -22.63 -17.33
N ALA A 58 -22.26 -22.88 -18.43
CA ALA A 58 -22.08 -24.06 -19.28
C ALA A 58 -21.53 -23.74 -20.68
N ALA A 59 -21.43 -22.45 -21.06
CA ALA A 59 -20.98 -22.04 -22.39
C ALA A 59 -19.47 -22.31 -22.59
N PRO A 60 -19.08 -23.03 -23.67
CA PRO A 60 -17.69 -23.14 -24.10
C PRO A 60 -17.07 -21.76 -24.39
N PHE A 61 -15.74 -21.65 -24.26
CA PHE A 61 -14.98 -20.42 -24.52
C PHE A 61 -15.33 -19.78 -25.87
N GLU A 62 -15.49 -20.60 -26.91
CA GLU A 62 -15.81 -20.21 -28.27
C GLU A 62 -17.18 -19.52 -28.38
N THR A 63 -18.11 -19.86 -27.49
CA THR A 63 -19.45 -19.25 -27.44
C THR A 63 -19.42 -17.87 -26.78
N MET A 64 -18.50 -17.64 -25.85
CA MET A 64 -18.29 -16.34 -25.19
C MET A 64 -17.52 -15.34 -26.06
N LEU A 65 -16.95 -15.80 -27.18
CA LEU A 65 -16.35 -14.97 -28.22
C LEU A 65 -17.36 -14.46 -29.27
N ASP A 66 -18.65 -14.82 -29.13
CA ASP A 66 -19.72 -14.28 -29.95
C ASP A 66 -20.23 -12.93 -29.39
N PRO A 67 -20.04 -11.80 -30.12
CA PRO A 67 -20.53 -10.49 -29.71
C PRO A 67 -22.04 -10.45 -29.49
N GLU A 68 -22.84 -11.24 -30.21
CA GLU A 68 -24.28 -11.24 -30.02
C GLU A 68 -24.67 -11.82 -28.65
N VAL A 69 -23.93 -12.83 -28.21
CA VAL A 69 -24.10 -13.48 -26.90
C VAL A 69 -23.67 -12.53 -25.79
N THR A 70 -22.47 -11.93 -25.87
CA THR A 70 -21.94 -11.02 -24.83
C THR A 70 -22.72 -9.70 -24.75
N SER A 71 -23.04 -9.07 -25.89
CA SER A 71 -23.88 -7.87 -25.94
C SER A 71 -25.32 -8.15 -25.48
N GLY A 72 -25.87 -9.33 -25.82
CA GLY A 72 -27.19 -9.75 -25.35
C GLY A 72 -27.25 -9.87 -23.83
N LEU A 73 -26.24 -10.50 -23.23
CA LEU A 73 -26.11 -10.63 -21.77
C LEU A 73 -25.88 -9.27 -21.10
N ARG A 74 -25.02 -8.42 -21.65
CA ARG A 74 -24.77 -7.07 -21.11
C ARG A 74 -26.07 -6.26 -21.05
N ARG A 75 -26.83 -6.18 -22.15
CA ARG A 75 -28.10 -5.44 -22.21
C ARG A 75 -29.13 -5.96 -21.21
N PHE A 76 -29.13 -7.27 -20.94
CA PHE A 76 -29.98 -7.87 -19.93
C PHE A 76 -29.58 -7.42 -18.52
N PHE A 77 -28.30 -7.57 -18.14
CA PHE A 77 -27.85 -7.18 -16.80
C PHE A 77 -27.95 -5.66 -16.56
N GLU A 78 -27.65 -4.82 -17.56
CA GLU A 78 -27.84 -3.36 -17.46
C GLU A 78 -29.30 -2.97 -17.20
N ARG A 79 -30.26 -3.70 -17.79
CA ARG A 79 -31.69 -3.48 -17.56
C ARG A 79 -32.07 -3.84 -16.11
N GLU A 80 -31.51 -4.94 -15.60
CA GLU A 80 -31.74 -5.38 -14.22
C GLU A 80 -31.07 -4.47 -13.18
N VAL A 81 -29.88 -3.90 -13.46
CA VAL A 81 -29.26 -2.85 -12.62
C VAL A 81 -30.22 -1.66 -12.50
N ARG A 82 -30.78 -1.18 -13.61
CA ARG A 82 -31.69 -0.02 -13.63
C ARG A 82 -33.02 -0.31 -12.94
N ALA A 83 -33.53 -1.54 -13.03
CA ALA A 83 -34.77 -1.95 -12.38
C ALA A 83 -34.60 -2.22 -10.87
N SER A 84 -33.37 -2.43 -10.38
CA SER A 84 -33.08 -2.73 -8.98
C SER A 84 -33.07 -1.47 -8.10
N THR A 85 -34.01 -1.37 -7.15
CA THR A 85 -34.11 -0.25 -6.19
C THR A 85 -33.06 -0.33 -5.07
N ARG A 86 -32.89 0.74 -4.27
CA ARG A 86 -31.96 0.83 -3.12
C ARG A 86 -32.08 -0.33 -2.11
N GLU A 87 -33.25 -0.96 -2.00
CA GLU A 87 -33.50 -2.09 -1.10
C GLU A 87 -32.72 -3.37 -1.47
N LEU A 88 -32.14 -3.42 -2.68
CA LEU A 88 -31.40 -4.55 -3.23
C LEU A 88 -29.88 -4.33 -3.29
N GLY A 89 -29.34 -3.39 -2.50
CA GLY A 89 -27.93 -2.94 -2.58
C GLY A 89 -26.88 -4.01 -2.86
N ALA A 90 -26.91 -5.15 -2.17
CA ALA A 90 -25.95 -6.24 -2.40
C ALA A 90 -26.14 -6.98 -3.75
N VAL A 91 -27.39 -7.14 -4.20
CA VAL A 91 -27.73 -7.70 -5.52
C VAL A 91 -27.34 -6.72 -6.62
N ARG A 92 -27.59 -5.43 -6.43
CA ARG A 92 -27.20 -4.37 -7.37
C ARG A 92 -25.70 -4.32 -7.59
N VAL A 93 -24.90 -4.32 -6.51
CA VAL A 93 -23.43 -4.33 -6.61
C VAL A 93 -22.91 -5.56 -7.37
N ALA A 94 -23.51 -6.73 -7.15
CA ALA A 94 -23.13 -7.94 -7.85
C ALA A 94 -23.49 -7.90 -9.35
N ILE A 95 -24.66 -7.38 -9.72
CA ILE A 95 -25.08 -7.18 -11.11
C ILE A 95 -24.19 -6.12 -11.80
N GLU A 96 -23.82 -5.05 -11.10
CA GLU A 96 -22.90 -4.01 -11.60
C GLU A 96 -21.52 -4.61 -11.92
N LYS A 97 -20.97 -5.46 -11.04
CA LYS A 97 -19.70 -6.17 -11.29
C LYS A 97 -19.76 -7.06 -12.54
N VAL A 98 -20.82 -7.86 -12.69
CA VAL A 98 -21.03 -8.72 -13.86
C VAL A 98 -21.17 -7.88 -15.14
N THR A 99 -21.84 -6.74 -15.05
CA THR A 99 -22.02 -5.81 -16.19
C THR A 99 -20.69 -5.23 -16.66
N VAL A 100 -19.81 -4.84 -15.74
CA VAL A 100 -18.45 -4.34 -16.06
C VAL A 100 -17.64 -5.42 -16.77
N VAL A 101 -17.66 -6.66 -16.26
CA VAL A 101 -16.95 -7.79 -16.88
C VAL A 101 -17.46 -8.07 -18.30
N LEU A 102 -18.79 -8.10 -18.51
CA LEU A 102 -19.38 -8.29 -19.84
C LEU A 102 -19.06 -7.15 -20.81
N ARG A 103 -18.93 -5.91 -20.30
CA ARG A 103 -18.51 -4.75 -21.11
C ARG A 103 -17.06 -4.85 -21.55
N ILE A 104 -16.17 -5.29 -20.66
CA ILE A 104 -14.76 -5.55 -20.98
C ILE A 104 -14.65 -6.64 -22.05
N LEU A 105 -15.44 -7.72 -21.91
CA LEU A 105 -15.47 -8.81 -22.90
C LEU A 105 -15.96 -8.34 -24.28
N ASP A 106 -17.06 -7.60 -24.36
CA ASP A 106 -17.61 -7.11 -25.64
C ASP A 106 -16.65 -6.16 -26.38
N LEU A 107 -16.00 -5.25 -25.64
CA LEU A 107 -14.98 -4.36 -26.17
C LEU A 107 -13.76 -5.14 -26.67
N ARG A 108 -13.35 -6.19 -25.96
CA ARG A 108 -12.19 -7.01 -26.34
C ARG A 108 -12.49 -7.89 -27.57
N VAL A 109 -13.66 -8.51 -27.65
CA VAL A 109 -14.10 -9.27 -28.82
C VAL A 109 -14.20 -8.36 -30.06
N SER A 110 -14.69 -7.14 -29.89
CA SER A 110 -14.73 -6.13 -30.95
C SER A 110 -13.33 -5.71 -31.43
N ALA A 111 -12.32 -5.74 -30.53
CA ALA A 111 -10.93 -5.42 -30.86
C ALA A 111 -10.28 -6.57 -31.64
N ILE A 112 -10.55 -7.80 -31.23
CA ILE A 112 -10.06 -9.03 -31.85
C ILE A 112 -10.57 -9.17 -33.29
N ARG A 113 -11.83 -8.79 -33.56
CA ARG A 113 -12.40 -8.85 -34.91
C ARG A 113 -11.97 -7.70 -35.83
N GLY A 114 -11.07 -6.81 -35.37
CA GLY A 114 -10.60 -5.67 -36.16
C GLY A 114 -11.65 -4.56 -36.36
N ASN A 115 -12.74 -4.59 -35.58
CA ASN A 115 -13.86 -3.65 -35.72
C ASN A 115 -13.72 -2.39 -34.85
N LEU A 116 -12.64 -2.27 -34.07
CA LEU A 116 -12.37 -1.10 -33.22
C LEU A 116 -11.50 -0.08 -33.94
N ARG A 117 -12.02 1.14 -34.09
CA ARG A 117 -11.24 2.29 -34.59
C ARG A 117 -10.15 2.67 -33.56
N PRO A 118 -9.01 3.25 -33.98
CA PRO A 118 -7.88 3.56 -33.12
C PRO A 118 -8.22 4.44 -31.89
N GLU A 119 -9.23 5.32 -31.99
CA GLU A 119 -9.70 6.11 -30.87
C GLU A 119 -10.30 5.24 -29.75
N GLY A 120 -10.94 4.12 -30.12
CA GLY A 120 -11.51 3.14 -29.19
C GLY A 120 -10.46 2.33 -28.44
N VAL A 121 -9.26 2.13 -28.99
CA VAL A 121 -8.13 1.49 -28.28
C VAL A 121 -7.56 2.41 -27.20
N THR A 122 -7.68 3.73 -27.40
CA THR A 122 -7.23 4.75 -26.45
C THR A 122 -8.26 4.96 -25.34
N GLU A 123 -9.55 4.93 -25.67
CA GLU A 123 -10.66 4.81 -24.72
C GLU A 123 -10.53 3.51 -23.89
N TYR A 124 -10.24 2.39 -24.56
CA TYR A 124 -10.01 1.07 -23.93
C TYR A 124 -8.91 1.10 -22.87
N ARG A 125 -7.75 1.71 -23.16
CA ARG A 125 -6.67 1.86 -22.16
C ARG A 125 -7.06 2.77 -21.00
N ARG A 126 -7.91 3.77 -21.25
CA ARG A 126 -8.39 4.71 -20.25
C ARG A 126 -9.44 4.07 -19.32
N GLN A 127 -10.41 3.36 -19.89
CA GLN A 127 -11.48 2.68 -19.13
C GLN A 127 -10.94 1.48 -18.35
N LEU A 128 -10.01 0.70 -18.92
CA LEU A 128 -9.34 -0.38 -18.18
C LEU A 128 -8.52 0.17 -17.00
N ALA A 129 -7.92 1.36 -17.15
CA ALA A 129 -7.20 2.05 -16.07
C ALA A 129 -8.12 2.74 -15.05
N GLU A 130 -9.38 3.02 -15.40
CA GLU A 130 -10.38 3.57 -14.48
C GLU A 130 -11.10 2.46 -13.69
N ASP A 131 -11.43 1.35 -14.33
CA ASP A 131 -12.21 0.26 -13.72
C ASP A 131 -11.34 -0.72 -12.89
N LEU A 132 -10.06 -0.95 -13.26
CA LEU A 132 -9.12 -1.76 -12.47
C LEU A 132 -8.62 -1.06 -11.20
N TRP A 133 -8.88 0.25 -11.05
CA TRP A 133 -8.40 1.07 -9.93
C TRP A 133 -9.51 1.62 -9.03
N THR A 134 -10.74 1.13 -9.16
CA THR A 134 -11.71 1.27 -8.07
C THR A 134 -11.22 0.44 -6.88
N GLU A 135 -11.06 1.11 -5.72
CA GLU A 135 -10.37 0.61 -4.53
C GLU A 135 -10.57 -0.89 -4.23
N PRO A 136 -9.51 -1.61 -3.78
CA PRO A 136 -9.73 -2.72 -2.88
C PRO A 136 -10.30 -2.11 -1.59
N SER A 137 -11.63 -2.04 -1.51
CA SER A 137 -12.34 -2.02 -0.23
C SER A 137 -11.67 -3.04 0.67
N GLU A 138 -11.36 -2.63 1.90
CA GLU A 138 -10.86 -3.42 3.02
C GLU A 138 -11.57 -4.79 3.12
N ALA A 139 -11.17 -5.72 2.29
CA ALA A 139 -11.24 -7.13 2.56
C ALA A 139 -9.85 -7.46 3.07
N ALA A 140 -9.72 -7.50 4.40
CA ALA A 140 -8.82 -8.47 5.00
C ALA A 140 -8.90 -9.76 4.15
N PRO A 141 -7.76 -10.36 3.76
CA PRO A 141 -7.79 -11.60 2.99
C PRO A 141 -8.75 -12.53 3.73
N ALA A 142 -9.76 -13.03 3.03
CA ALA A 142 -10.70 -13.97 3.59
C ALA A 142 -9.87 -15.06 4.26
N ALA A 143 -9.84 -15.04 5.59
CA ALA A 143 -9.08 -16.00 6.36
C ALA A 143 -9.62 -17.38 5.98
N GLY A 144 -8.80 -18.19 5.31
CA GLY A 144 -9.09 -19.61 5.09
C GLY A 144 -9.08 -20.18 3.67
N ARG A 145 -8.57 -19.49 2.64
CA ARG A 145 -8.18 -20.18 1.38
C ARG A 145 -6.67 -20.09 1.17
N GLU A 146 -5.98 -21.19 1.48
CA GLU A 146 -4.57 -21.44 1.13
C GLU A 146 -4.44 -21.32 -0.39
N THR A 147 -3.63 -20.37 -0.88
CA THR A 147 -3.33 -20.28 -2.31
C THR A 147 -2.41 -21.45 -2.65
N ASP A 148 -2.91 -22.45 -3.36
CA ASP A 148 -2.07 -23.54 -3.83
C ASP A 148 -1.13 -23.03 -4.92
N TRP A 149 0.09 -22.70 -4.51
CA TRP A 149 1.10 -22.16 -5.40
C TRP A 149 1.51 -23.14 -6.50
N ARG A 150 1.35 -24.45 -6.31
CA ARG A 150 1.71 -25.47 -7.32
C ARG A 150 0.75 -25.44 -8.51
N ALA A 151 -0.49 -25.06 -8.28
CA ALA A 151 -1.50 -24.90 -9.32
C ALA A 151 -1.35 -23.60 -10.13
N LEU A 152 -0.42 -22.70 -9.74
CA LEU A 152 -0.12 -21.50 -10.50
C LEU A 152 0.72 -21.80 -11.74
N PRO A 153 0.67 -20.95 -12.78
CA PRO A 153 1.36 -21.21 -14.04
C PRO A 153 2.88 -21.43 -13.86
N PRO A 154 3.49 -22.40 -14.56
CA PRO A 154 4.92 -22.68 -14.44
C PRO A 154 5.83 -21.48 -14.77
N GLU A 155 5.36 -20.53 -15.58
CA GLU A 155 6.07 -19.30 -15.89
C GLU A 155 6.25 -18.42 -14.65
N LEU A 156 5.27 -18.45 -13.75
CA LEU A 156 5.32 -17.71 -12.50
C LEU A 156 6.37 -18.30 -11.55
N HIS A 157 6.47 -19.64 -11.50
CA HIS A 157 7.52 -20.33 -10.74
C HIS A 157 8.91 -19.98 -11.25
N ARG A 158 9.10 -19.96 -12.58
CA ARG A 158 10.37 -19.53 -13.20
C ARG A 158 10.69 -18.07 -12.86
N ALA A 159 9.71 -17.18 -12.97
CA ALA A 159 9.88 -15.78 -12.63
C ALA A 159 10.27 -15.59 -11.15
N TRP A 160 9.72 -16.39 -10.23
CA TRP A 160 10.13 -16.38 -8.83
C TRP A 160 11.57 -16.83 -8.65
N LEU A 161 11.98 -17.93 -9.28
CA LEU A 161 13.36 -18.43 -9.20
C LEU A 161 14.37 -17.42 -9.76
N ASP A 162 14.06 -16.81 -10.91
CA ASP A 162 14.90 -15.75 -11.48
C ASP A 162 14.94 -14.51 -10.59
N ARG A 163 13.81 -14.18 -9.95
CA ARG A 163 13.78 -13.07 -8.98
C ARG A 163 14.60 -13.38 -7.74
N LEU A 164 14.51 -14.58 -7.18
CA LEU A 164 15.32 -15.01 -6.03
C LEU A 164 16.81 -14.98 -6.35
N ARG A 165 17.20 -15.45 -7.55
CA ARG A 165 18.58 -15.32 -8.03
C ARG A 165 19.03 -13.86 -8.10
N THR A 166 18.19 -12.99 -8.64
CA THR A 166 18.47 -11.54 -8.74
C THR A 166 18.65 -10.90 -7.37
N GLU A 167 17.77 -11.22 -6.42
CA GLU A 167 17.85 -10.72 -5.05
C GLU A 167 19.06 -11.27 -4.30
N TRP A 168 19.37 -12.56 -4.46
CA TRP A 168 20.57 -13.16 -3.89
C TRP A 168 21.84 -12.47 -4.39
N SER A 169 21.96 -12.23 -5.71
CA SER A 169 23.10 -11.53 -6.29
C SER A 169 23.22 -10.12 -5.73
N ARG A 170 22.08 -9.41 -5.63
CA ARG A 170 22.02 -8.08 -5.03
C ARG A 170 22.48 -8.10 -3.57
N LEU A 171 21.98 -9.02 -2.75
CA LEU A 171 22.31 -9.15 -1.33
C LEU A 171 23.79 -9.52 -1.13
N ASN A 172 24.32 -10.43 -1.95
CA ASN A 172 25.73 -10.84 -1.92
C ASN A 172 26.64 -9.64 -2.24
N TRP A 173 26.35 -8.88 -3.30
CA TRP A 173 27.07 -7.63 -3.58
C TRP A 173 26.93 -6.62 -2.43
N TYR A 174 25.69 -6.40 -1.97
CA TYR A 174 25.34 -5.35 -1.03
C TYR A 174 25.99 -5.53 0.33
N TYR A 175 25.89 -6.73 0.91
CA TYR A 175 26.34 -7.04 2.27
C TYR A 175 27.69 -7.76 2.33
N LEU A 176 28.03 -8.53 1.30
CA LEU A 176 29.20 -9.44 1.34
C LEU A 176 30.26 -9.10 0.30
N GLY A 177 30.05 -8.11 -0.56
CA GLY A 177 31.02 -7.72 -1.59
C GLY A 177 31.31 -8.82 -2.60
N GLU A 178 30.28 -9.59 -2.97
CA GLU A 178 30.36 -10.70 -3.93
C GLU A 178 31.18 -11.90 -3.46
N ALA A 179 31.39 -12.06 -2.15
CA ALA A 179 32.17 -13.16 -1.58
C ALA A 179 31.56 -14.55 -1.80
N LEU A 180 30.22 -14.67 -1.90
CA LEU A 180 29.56 -15.97 -2.09
C LEU A 180 29.52 -16.40 -3.55
N ARG A 181 29.53 -17.72 -3.78
CA ARG A 181 29.35 -18.29 -5.11
C ARG A 181 27.86 -18.51 -5.40
N PRO A 182 27.37 -18.26 -6.63
CA PRO A 182 25.96 -18.47 -6.97
C PRO A 182 25.48 -19.92 -6.71
N PRO A 183 24.38 -20.13 -5.96
CA PRO A 183 23.76 -21.44 -5.77
C PRO A 183 22.69 -21.72 -6.83
N ALA A 184 22.26 -22.98 -6.92
CA ALA A 184 21.00 -23.32 -7.59
C ALA A 184 19.81 -22.89 -6.71
N PHE A 185 18.66 -22.61 -7.33
CA PHE A 185 17.43 -22.24 -6.64
C PHE A 185 16.32 -23.25 -6.94
N GLU A 186 15.55 -23.58 -5.93
CA GLU A 186 14.37 -24.43 -6.05
C GLU A 186 13.19 -23.89 -5.23
N LEU A 187 11.97 -24.28 -5.63
CA LEU A 187 10.78 -24.07 -4.82
C LEU A 187 10.51 -25.35 -4.02
N ILE A 188 10.41 -25.22 -2.70
CA ILE A 188 10.14 -26.37 -1.83
C ILE A 188 8.67 -26.39 -1.41
N ASP A 189 8.15 -27.61 -1.29
CA ASP A 189 6.85 -27.87 -0.70
C ASP A 189 7.03 -28.17 0.79
N SER A 190 7.11 -27.11 1.60
CA SER A 190 7.19 -27.23 3.05
C SER A 190 6.20 -26.31 3.73
N ARG A 191 5.55 -26.87 4.76
CA ARG A 191 4.64 -26.16 5.68
C ARG A 191 5.32 -25.67 6.94
N THR A 192 6.49 -26.23 7.27
CA THR A 192 7.22 -25.96 8.51
C THR A 192 8.51 -25.19 8.27
N GLU A 193 9.11 -25.35 7.09
CA GLU A 193 10.35 -24.68 6.71
C GLU A 193 10.07 -23.57 5.69
N LEU A 194 10.53 -22.36 5.98
CA LEU A 194 10.42 -21.22 5.07
C LEU A 194 11.46 -21.29 3.94
N GLY A 195 12.60 -21.90 4.23
CA GLY A 195 13.71 -22.11 3.30
C GLY A 195 14.67 -23.20 3.79
N ARG A 196 15.61 -23.56 2.92
CA ARG A 196 16.74 -24.44 3.26
C ARG A 196 17.97 -24.16 2.39
N TRP A 197 19.14 -24.20 3.01
CA TRP A 197 20.43 -24.33 2.33
C TRP A 197 20.88 -25.79 2.34
N ASN A 198 21.18 -26.34 1.17
CA ASN A 198 21.84 -27.64 1.01
C ASN A 198 23.29 -27.42 0.53
N ALA A 199 24.26 -27.69 1.40
CA ALA A 199 25.68 -27.53 1.12
C ALA A 199 26.23 -28.51 0.07
N GLU A 200 25.73 -29.76 0.05
CA GLU A 200 26.19 -30.81 -0.86
C GLU A 200 25.84 -30.48 -2.32
N HIS A 201 24.61 -30.05 -2.56
CA HIS A 201 24.12 -29.68 -3.90
C HIS A 201 24.23 -28.19 -4.20
N ARG A 202 24.71 -27.38 -3.26
CA ARG A 202 24.77 -25.91 -3.34
C ARG A 202 23.47 -25.29 -3.81
N THR A 203 22.38 -25.66 -3.13
CA THR A 203 21.01 -25.27 -3.50
C THR A 203 20.35 -24.50 -2.36
N ILE A 204 19.72 -23.37 -2.69
CA ILE A 204 18.78 -22.67 -1.81
C ILE A 204 17.36 -23.00 -2.25
N GLY A 205 16.60 -23.65 -1.37
CA GLY A 205 15.18 -23.85 -1.53
C GLY A 205 14.39 -22.83 -0.73
N LEU A 206 13.35 -22.22 -1.31
CA LEU A 206 12.37 -21.42 -0.56
C LEU A 206 10.95 -21.96 -0.75
N SER A 207 10.14 -21.87 0.29
CA SER A 207 8.77 -22.37 0.25
C SER A 207 7.95 -21.56 -0.75
N GLY A 208 7.33 -22.23 -1.73
CA GLY A 208 6.40 -21.55 -2.63
C GLY A 208 5.18 -20.96 -1.90
N ARG A 209 4.83 -21.52 -0.74
CA ARG A 209 3.77 -21.01 0.14
C ARG A 209 4.17 -19.67 0.77
N LEU A 210 5.41 -19.56 1.25
CA LEU A 210 5.97 -18.30 1.74
C LEU A 210 5.84 -17.19 0.68
N ILE A 211 6.16 -17.51 -0.57
CA ILE A 211 6.15 -16.56 -1.69
C ILE A 211 4.73 -16.02 -1.98
N VAL A 212 3.69 -16.84 -1.87
CA VAL A 212 2.31 -16.41 -2.21
C VAL A 212 1.51 -15.88 -1.03
N GLU A 213 1.88 -16.22 0.20
CA GLU A 213 1.11 -15.87 1.40
C GLU A 213 1.69 -14.71 2.21
N ARG A 214 2.98 -14.41 2.06
CA ARG A 214 3.68 -13.42 2.88
C ARG A 214 4.13 -12.22 2.06
N ALA A 215 4.40 -11.11 2.74
CA ALA A 215 4.93 -9.94 2.08
C ALA A 215 6.34 -10.24 1.53
N TRP A 216 6.70 -9.63 0.39
CA TRP A 216 7.96 -9.95 -0.28
C TRP A 216 9.20 -9.75 0.60
N ASN A 217 9.19 -8.77 1.50
CA ASN A 217 10.28 -8.57 2.44
C ASN A 217 10.49 -9.77 3.38
N GLU A 218 9.46 -10.52 3.71
CA GLU A 218 9.58 -11.73 4.53
C GLU A 218 10.24 -12.86 3.74
N VAL A 219 9.97 -12.95 2.43
CA VAL A 219 10.68 -13.83 1.50
C VAL A 219 12.17 -13.47 1.47
N ILE A 220 12.49 -12.18 1.43
CA ILE A 220 13.87 -11.68 1.46
C ILE A 220 14.56 -12.00 2.80
N GLU A 221 13.88 -11.89 3.92
CA GLU A 221 14.45 -12.27 5.23
C GLU A 221 14.73 -13.78 5.30
N ALA A 222 13.82 -14.63 4.79
CA ALA A 222 14.08 -16.06 4.67
C ALA A 222 15.27 -16.34 3.73
N LEU A 223 15.36 -15.65 2.59
CA LEU A 223 16.50 -15.77 1.68
C LEU A 223 17.82 -15.40 2.37
N LYS A 224 17.86 -14.29 3.12
CA LYS A 224 19.05 -13.88 3.88
C LYS A 224 19.42 -14.93 4.94
N HIS A 225 18.45 -15.54 5.60
CA HIS A 225 18.70 -16.62 6.56
C HIS A 225 19.36 -17.84 5.89
N GLU A 226 18.87 -18.25 4.72
CA GLU A 226 19.52 -19.32 3.95
C GLU A 226 20.90 -18.91 3.40
N MET A 227 21.08 -17.64 3.03
CA MET A 227 22.40 -17.09 2.69
C MET A 227 23.34 -17.08 3.91
N ALA A 228 22.84 -16.94 5.14
CA ALA A 228 23.66 -17.02 6.33
C ALA A 228 24.21 -18.45 6.53
N HIS A 229 23.38 -19.47 6.28
CA HIS A 229 23.84 -20.86 6.20
C HIS A 229 24.89 -21.05 5.11
N GLN A 230 24.67 -20.44 3.94
CA GLN A 230 25.65 -20.46 2.85
C GLN A 230 26.97 -19.80 3.27
N VAL A 231 26.96 -18.65 3.95
CA VAL A 231 28.17 -17.98 4.47
C VAL A 231 28.94 -18.90 5.40
N VAL A 232 28.25 -19.50 6.37
CA VAL A 232 28.86 -20.39 7.36
C VAL A 232 29.48 -21.61 6.67
N SER A 233 28.78 -22.16 5.68
CA SER A 233 29.23 -23.31 4.91
C SER A 233 30.40 -23.01 3.97
N GLU A 234 30.32 -21.94 3.16
CA GLU A 234 31.27 -21.66 2.07
C GLU A 234 32.46 -20.79 2.51
N LEU A 235 32.24 -19.79 3.37
CA LEU A 235 33.29 -18.85 3.77
C LEU A 235 34.00 -19.24 5.07
N TRP A 236 33.29 -19.92 5.98
CA TRP A 236 33.83 -20.31 7.28
C TRP A 236 34.02 -21.82 7.44
N LEU A 237 33.67 -22.61 6.42
CA LEU A 237 33.92 -24.04 6.33
C LEU A 237 33.32 -24.82 7.51
N GLN A 238 32.16 -24.40 8.01
CA GLN A 238 31.43 -25.03 9.13
C GLN A 238 30.01 -25.48 8.70
N PRO A 239 29.88 -26.37 7.69
CA PRO A 239 28.56 -26.82 7.25
C PRO A 239 27.78 -27.49 8.39
N GLY A 240 26.48 -27.20 8.49
CA GLY A 240 25.60 -27.79 9.51
C GLY A 240 25.70 -27.15 10.90
N ALA A 241 26.36 -26.00 11.04
CA ALA A 241 26.36 -25.26 12.30
C ALA A 241 24.92 -24.92 12.75
N SER A 242 24.64 -25.14 14.03
CA SER A 242 23.34 -24.82 14.63
C SER A 242 23.04 -23.32 14.55
N HIS A 243 21.74 -22.95 14.56
CA HIS A 243 21.28 -21.56 14.65
C HIS A 243 21.80 -20.83 15.89
N ASP A 244 22.13 -21.56 16.96
CA ASP A 244 22.69 -20.98 18.19
C ASP A 244 24.21 -20.74 18.13
N SER A 245 24.87 -21.19 17.07
CA SER A 245 26.31 -21.05 16.93
C SER A 245 26.74 -19.58 16.77
N ALA A 246 27.91 -19.24 17.33
CA ALA A 246 28.49 -17.91 17.15
C ALA A 246 28.73 -17.59 15.67
N ALA A 247 29.15 -18.59 14.90
CA ALA A 247 29.29 -18.47 13.45
C ALA A 247 27.96 -18.05 12.82
N PHE A 248 26.88 -18.82 13.00
CA PHE A 248 25.59 -18.49 12.39
C PHE A 248 25.08 -17.09 12.80
N ARG A 249 25.18 -16.73 14.09
CA ARG A 249 24.84 -15.37 14.54
C ARG A 249 25.65 -14.29 13.84
N SER A 250 26.96 -14.47 13.70
CA SER A 250 27.80 -13.53 12.95
C SER A 250 27.46 -13.45 11.46
N ALA A 251 26.97 -14.53 10.84
CA ALA A 251 26.52 -14.52 9.45
C ALA A 251 25.21 -13.73 9.31
N CYS A 252 24.25 -13.99 10.19
CA CYS A 252 23.00 -13.24 10.27
C CYS A 252 23.25 -11.75 10.53
N GLU A 253 24.18 -11.42 11.44
CA GLU A 253 24.62 -10.06 11.65
C GLU A 253 25.16 -9.45 10.34
N ARG A 254 26.08 -10.10 9.62
CA ARG A 254 26.61 -9.59 8.34
C ARG A 254 25.53 -9.33 7.29
N LEU A 255 24.54 -10.22 7.19
CA LEU A 255 23.43 -10.13 6.23
C LEU A 255 22.25 -9.27 6.71
N ARG A 256 22.30 -8.79 7.96
CA ARG A 256 21.23 -7.99 8.59
C ARG A 256 19.88 -8.71 8.56
N CYS A 257 19.88 -9.99 8.94
CA CYS A 257 18.67 -10.78 9.14
C CYS A 257 18.57 -11.30 10.58
N ASP A 258 17.36 -11.62 11.01
CA ASP A 258 17.13 -12.24 12.32
C ASP A 258 17.51 -13.73 12.27
N ALA A 259 18.31 -14.18 13.24
CA ALA A 259 18.71 -15.58 13.38
C ALA A 259 17.55 -16.52 13.72
N ARG A 260 16.41 -16.00 14.22
CA ARG A 260 15.25 -16.80 14.61
C ARG A 260 14.26 -17.06 13.49
N ALA A 261 14.41 -16.43 12.32
CA ALA A 261 13.47 -16.55 11.18
C ALA A 261 11.98 -16.49 11.58
N THR A 262 11.63 -15.76 12.63
CA THR A 262 10.24 -15.55 13.06
C THR A 262 9.67 -14.33 12.37
N ALA A 263 8.74 -14.58 11.46
CA ALA A 263 7.89 -13.56 10.87
C ALA A 263 6.90 -13.01 11.90
N ASP A 264 7.35 -12.11 12.76
CA ASP A 264 6.44 -11.21 13.49
C ASP A 264 6.92 -9.76 13.38
N PRO A 265 6.42 -9.00 12.39
CA PRO A 265 6.66 -7.57 12.32
C PRO A 265 5.81 -6.90 13.41
N GLY A 266 6.34 -6.91 14.65
CA GLY A 266 5.89 -6.11 15.78
C GLY A 266 4.38 -5.87 15.83
N LYS A 267 3.61 -6.85 16.33
CA LYS A 267 2.25 -6.63 16.82
C LYS A 267 2.14 -5.28 17.53
N MET A 268 1.30 -4.41 16.99
CA MET A 268 0.79 -3.23 17.69
C MET A 268 0.13 -3.70 19.00
N VAL A 269 0.75 -3.36 20.12
CA VAL A 269 -0.01 -3.21 21.37
C VAL A 269 -0.92 -2.00 21.16
N ARG A 270 -2.21 -2.10 21.51
CA ARG A 270 -3.08 -0.92 21.57
C ARG A 270 -2.49 0.02 22.62
N LEU A 271 -1.88 1.11 22.16
CA LEU A 271 -1.26 2.16 23.01
C LEU A 271 -2.25 2.78 24.01
N GLU A 272 -3.56 2.58 23.78
CA GLU A 272 -4.66 3.05 24.62
C GLU A 272 -4.73 2.33 25.99
N ASP A 273 -4.07 1.18 26.13
CA ASP A 273 -4.02 0.36 27.35
C ASP A 273 -2.65 0.42 28.09
N SER A 274 -1.71 1.26 27.63
CA SER A 274 -0.37 1.36 28.23
C SER A 274 -0.31 2.40 29.35
N GLU A 275 0.28 2.02 30.50
CA GLU A 275 0.51 2.93 31.63
C GLU A 275 1.73 3.85 31.43
N ASP A 276 2.50 3.66 30.35
CA ASP A 276 3.70 4.46 30.08
C ASP A 276 3.34 5.91 29.70
N PRO A 277 3.87 6.93 30.41
CA PRO A 277 3.68 8.34 30.07
C PRO A 277 4.07 8.69 28.61
N ARG A 278 4.99 7.93 28.01
CA ARG A 278 5.44 8.08 26.61
C ARG A 278 4.33 7.75 25.62
N ASP A 279 3.59 6.67 25.86
CA ASP A 279 2.49 6.23 25.01
C ASP A 279 1.32 7.21 25.05
N ARG A 280 1.17 7.98 26.14
CA ARG A 280 0.15 9.05 26.24
C ARG A 280 0.41 10.22 25.32
N VAL A 281 1.68 10.60 25.07
CA VAL A 281 2.01 11.70 24.14
C VAL A 281 1.74 11.26 22.70
N VAL A 282 2.11 10.03 22.36
CA VAL A 282 1.82 9.41 21.06
C VAL A 282 0.31 9.28 20.84
N ALA A 283 -0.45 8.83 21.85
CA ALA A 283 -1.91 8.77 21.79
C ALA A 283 -2.55 10.15 21.59
N LYS A 284 -2.01 11.22 22.21
CA LYS A 284 -2.45 12.61 21.96
C LYS A 284 -2.18 13.04 20.52
N ILE A 285 -1.03 12.68 19.96
CA ILE A 285 -0.69 12.94 18.56
C ILE A 285 -1.69 12.23 17.64
N PHE A 286 -1.97 10.95 17.88
CA PHE A 286 -2.98 10.21 17.13
C PHE A 286 -4.37 10.82 17.25
N LYS A 287 -4.76 11.26 18.46
CA LYS A 287 -6.04 11.93 18.67
C LYS A 287 -6.14 13.21 17.85
N LEU A 288 -5.09 14.03 17.82
CA LEU A 288 -5.05 15.27 17.02
C LEU A 288 -5.16 14.97 15.52
N LEU A 289 -4.42 13.97 15.04
CA LEU A 289 -4.45 13.55 13.65
C LEU A 289 -5.83 13.00 13.24
N ARG A 290 -6.43 12.16 14.09
CA ARG A 290 -7.79 11.62 13.88
C ARG A 290 -8.85 12.73 13.87
N LEU A 291 -8.73 13.70 14.78
CA LEU A 291 -9.63 14.86 14.83
C LEU A 291 -9.56 15.65 13.53
N GLY A 292 -8.36 16.05 13.08
CA GLY A 292 -8.19 16.80 11.84
C GLY A 292 -8.59 16.04 10.57
N ALA A 293 -8.57 14.70 10.59
CA ALA A 293 -9.06 13.88 9.50
C ALA A 293 -10.59 13.81 9.40
N SER A 294 -11.32 14.13 10.47
CA SER A 294 -12.78 13.94 10.57
C SER A 294 -13.61 15.17 10.19
N SER A 295 -13.01 16.36 10.16
CA SER A 295 -13.77 17.62 10.27
C SER A 295 -13.48 18.67 9.18
N ASN A 296 -13.16 18.25 7.94
CA ASN A 296 -12.87 19.06 6.72
C ASN A 296 -11.36 19.02 6.36
N GLU A 297 -11.02 18.87 5.07
CA GLU A 297 -9.63 18.80 4.56
C GLU A 297 -8.76 19.97 5.04
N HIS A 298 -9.42 21.11 5.25
CA HIS A 298 -8.88 22.33 5.82
C HIS A 298 -8.30 22.13 7.25
N GLU A 299 -8.87 21.28 8.08
CA GLU A 299 -8.38 21.05 9.46
C GLU A 299 -7.17 20.10 9.55
N ALA A 300 -6.94 19.29 8.51
CA ALA A 300 -5.88 18.29 8.49
C ALA A 300 -4.47 18.87 8.56
N ALA A 301 -4.20 19.98 7.86
CA ALA A 301 -2.89 20.63 7.89
C ALA A 301 -2.52 21.10 9.31
N LEU A 302 -3.50 21.52 10.11
CA LEU A 302 -3.28 22.02 11.47
C LEU A 302 -3.00 20.88 12.43
N ALA A 303 -3.75 19.80 12.28
CA ALA A 303 -3.49 18.58 13.01
C ALA A 303 -2.08 18.06 12.73
N MET A 304 -1.64 18.07 11.46
CA MET A 304 -0.30 17.64 11.07
C MET A 304 0.81 18.53 11.61
N GLU A 305 0.64 19.84 11.51
CA GLU A 305 1.59 20.80 12.09
C GLU A 305 1.72 20.60 13.60
N ARG A 306 0.58 20.54 14.33
CA ARG A 306 0.57 20.33 15.77
C ARG A 306 1.16 18.97 16.14
N ALA A 307 0.86 17.92 15.38
CA ALA A 307 1.45 16.60 15.55
C ALA A 307 2.96 16.63 15.40
N SER A 308 3.48 17.24 14.31
CA SER A 308 4.91 17.40 14.08
C SER A 308 5.58 18.20 15.20
N ALA A 309 4.98 19.32 15.63
CA ALA A 309 5.51 20.15 16.72
C ALA A 309 5.51 19.43 18.08
N LEU A 310 4.48 18.65 18.39
CA LEU A 310 4.42 17.83 19.60
C LEU A 310 5.45 16.71 19.56
N LEU A 311 5.60 16.04 18.41
CA LEU A 311 6.59 14.99 18.21
C LEU A 311 8.01 15.56 18.33
N ALA A 312 8.24 16.78 17.84
CA ALA A 312 9.51 17.48 18.01
C ALA A 312 9.86 17.72 19.48
N ARG A 313 8.90 18.22 20.26
CA ARG A 313 9.07 18.45 21.71
C ARG A 313 9.32 17.15 22.45
N TYR A 314 8.50 16.13 22.18
CA TYR A 314 8.69 14.80 22.76
C TYR A 314 10.09 14.24 22.49
N ASN A 315 10.57 14.33 21.25
CA ASN A 315 11.91 13.84 20.88
C ASN A 315 13.04 14.61 21.59
N LEU A 316 12.87 15.92 21.86
CA LEU A 316 13.82 16.71 22.67
C LEU A 316 13.80 16.30 24.15
N ASP A 317 12.62 16.06 24.71
CA ASP A 317 12.46 15.65 26.11
C ASP A 317 13.10 14.27 26.34
N VAL A 318 12.84 13.30 25.45
CA VAL A 318 13.44 11.96 25.50
C VAL A 318 14.96 12.02 25.39
N SER A 319 15.49 12.88 24.51
CA SER A 319 16.93 13.11 24.39
C SER A 319 17.54 13.74 25.65
N SER A 320 16.82 14.67 26.30
CA SER A 320 17.27 15.33 27.54
C SER A 320 17.31 14.37 28.73
N LEU A 321 16.42 13.37 28.75
CA LEU A 321 16.35 12.34 29.79
C LEU A 321 17.42 11.23 29.66
N GLY A 322 18.29 11.29 28.64
CA GLY A 322 19.35 10.30 28.43
C GLY A 322 18.86 8.88 28.13
N THR A 323 17.59 8.73 27.75
CA THR A 323 17.03 7.41 27.42
C THR A 323 17.64 6.88 26.13
N GLU A 324 18.10 5.63 26.14
CA GLU A 324 18.63 5.01 24.92
C GLU A 324 17.52 4.82 23.88
N LYS A 325 17.68 5.48 22.72
CA LYS A 325 16.77 5.30 21.59
C LYS A 325 17.09 4.01 20.86
N THR A 326 16.06 3.20 20.64
CA THR A 326 16.11 2.05 19.73
C THR A 326 15.46 2.43 18.41
N TYR A 327 16.10 2.05 17.30
CA TYR A 327 15.63 2.33 15.95
C TYR A 327 15.13 1.07 15.28
N PHE A 328 14.09 1.23 14.47
CA PHE A 328 13.46 0.17 13.72
C PHE A 328 13.25 0.62 12.27
N ARG A 329 13.04 -0.36 11.41
CA ARG A 329 12.68 -0.18 10.00
C ARG A 329 11.27 -0.71 9.79
N ARG A 330 10.44 0.03 9.05
CA ARG A 330 9.09 -0.39 8.63
C ARG A 330 8.87 -0.11 7.15
N LEU A 331 8.23 -1.05 6.45
CA LEU A 331 7.72 -0.82 5.10
C LEU A 331 6.29 -0.29 5.20
N ILE A 332 6.00 0.77 4.45
CA ILE A 332 4.69 1.44 4.44
C ILE A 332 4.20 1.61 2.99
N GLY A 333 2.89 1.71 2.84
CA GLY A 333 2.23 1.86 1.54
C GLY A 333 2.39 0.65 0.60
N PRO A 334 1.78 0.72 -0.59
CA PRO A 334 1.84 -0.36 -1.58
C PRO A 334 3.20 -0.43 -2.29
N ILE A 335 3.47 -1.57 -2.94
CA ILE A 335 4.57 -1.69 -3.88
C ILE A 335 4.22 -0.93 -5.17
N LEU A 336 5.02 0.08 -5.50
CA LEU A 336 4.84 0.92 -6.67
C LEU A 336 5.64 0.38 -7.85
N LEU A 337 4.95 -0.06 -8.91
CA LEU A 337 5.59 -0.46 -10.17
C LEU A 337 6.27 0.72 -10.86
N ARG A 338 5.70 1.90 -10.69
CA ARG A 338 6.23 3.16 -11.18
C ARG A 338 6.09 4.21 -10.08
N ARG A 339 7.22 4.75 -9.64
CA ARG A 339 7.25 5.85 -8.69
C ARG A 339 7.01 7.18 -9.40
N GLU A 340 5.89 7.82 -9.10
CA GLU A 340 5.61 9.20 -9.53
C GLU A 340 6.21 10.24 -8.59
N GLU A 341 6.25 11.51 -9.02
CA GLU A 341 6.85 12.60 -8.24
C GLU A 341 6.15 12.84 -6.90
N HIS A 342 4.82 12.77 -6.86
CA HIS A 342 4.07 13.02 -5.62
C HIS A 342 4.48 12.05 -4.49
N HIS A 343 4.75 10.78 -4.80
CA HIS A 343 5.28 9.81 -3.83
C HIS A 343 6.62 10.25 -3.21
N GLN A 344 7.48 10.88 -4.01
CA GLN A 344 8.77 11.37 -3.51
C GLN A 344 8.60 12.59 -2.61
N VAL A 345 7.66 13.46 -2.97
CA VAL A 345 7.30 14.61 -2.14
C VAL A 345 6.69 14.14 -0.81
N LEU A 346 5.84 13.10 -0.82
CA LEU A 346 5.36 12.47 0.41
C LEU A 346 6.52 11.93 1.26
N GLY A 347 7.45 11.18 0.65
CA GLY A 347 8.65 10.71 1.35
C GLY A 347 9.47 11.85 1.97
N ARG A 348 9.57 13.00 1.29
CA ARG A 348 10.20 14.20 1.85
C ARG A 348 9.43 14.78 3.02
N ILE A 349 8.10 14.89 2.93
CA ILE A 349 7.25 15.35 4.03
C ILE A 349 7.49 14.49 5.28
N LEU A 350 7.47 13.15 5.12
CA LEU A 350 7.73 12.22 6.22
C LEU A 350 9.13 12.42 6.81
N GLY A 351 10.15 12.47 5.94
CA GLY A 351 11.54 12.58 6.37
C GLY A 351 11.86 13.92 7.06
N GLU A 352 11.31 15.00 6.54
CA GLU A 352 11.61 16.35 6.99
C GLU A 352 10.75 16.76 8.19
N HIS A 353 9.53 16.24 8.35
CA HIS A 353 8.57 16.70 9.39
C HIS A 353 8.19 15.66 10.45
N PHE A 354 8.48 14.38 10.24
CA PHE A 354 8.03 13.31 11.15
C PHE A 354 9.17 12.43 11.69
N PHE A 355 10.40 12.94 11.68
CA PHE A 355 11.54 12.36 12.41
C PHE A 355 11.85 10.89 12.05
N VAL A 356 11.61 10.53 10.79
CA VAL A 356 11.99 9.25 10.19
C VAL A 356 12.98 9.49 9.06
N HIS A 357 13.80 8.51 8.75
CA HIS A 357 14.56 8.48 7.51
C HIS A 357 13.82 7.64 6.47
N VAL A 358 13.81 8.10 5.22
CA VAL A 358 12.97 7.51 4.18
C VAL A 358 13.82 6.95 3.05
N ILE A 359 13.60 5.68 2.72
CA ILE A 359 14.37 4.93 1.73
C ILE A 359 13.39 4.24 0.79
N TRP A 360 13.63 4.34 -0.51
CA TRP A 360 12.90 3.55 -1.50
C TRP A 360 13.62 2.23 -1.72
N GLU A 361 12.99 1.14 -1.34
CA GLU A 361 13.54 -0.19 -1.50
C GLU A 361 12.95 -0.90 -2.70
N ILE A 362 13.79 -1.68 -3.37
CA ILE A 362 13.34 -2.60 -4.41
C ILE A 362 12.47 -3.67 -3.76
N SER A 363 11.30 -3.92 -4.36
CA SER A 363 10.34 -4.94 -3.93
C SER A 363 9.76 -5.66 -5.15
N TYR A 364 8.90 -6.64 -4.91
CA TYR A 364 8.36 -7.52 -5.94
C TYR A 364 6.95 -8.00 -5.58
N LEU A 365 6.10 -8.12 -6.59
CA LEU A 365 4.76 -8.68 -6.50
C LEU A 365 4.78 -10.11 -7.08
N PRO A 366 4.75 -11.15 -6.24
CA PRO A 366 4.92 -12.52 -6.71
C PRO A 366 3.82 -12.98 -7.65
N LEU A 367 2.57 -12.62 -7.39
CA LEU A 367 1.42 -13.10 -8.16
C LEU A 367 1.33 -12.50 -9.56
N THR A 368 1.94 -11.34 -9.80
CA THR A 368 1.96 -10.68 -11.11
C THR A 368 3.33 -10.71 -11.79
N ALA A 369 4.34 -11.26 -11.11
CA ALA A 369 5.74 -11.26 -11.54
C ALA A 369 6.33 -9.86 -11.82
N GLN A 370 5.91 -8.85 -11.05
CA GLN A 370 6.31 -7.47 -11.29
C GLN A 370 7.26 -6.93 -10.23
N GLY A 371 8.38 -6.37 -10.67
CA GLY A 371 9.27 -5.59 -9.81
C GLY A 371 8.72 -4.17 -9.59
N GLY A 372 8.94 -3.65 -8.39
CA GLY A 372 8.58 -2.28 -8.04
C GLY A 372 9.45 -1.75 -6.92
N THR A 373 9.02 -0.64 -6.32
CA THR A 373 9.64 -0.09 -5.12
C THR A 373 8.61 0.16 -4.03
N GLN A 374 8.99 -0.09 -2.79
CA GLN A 374 8.18 0.20 -1.62
C GLN A 374 8.91 1.19 -0.71
N LEU A 375 8.15 1.97 0.06
CA LEU A 375 8.70 2.96 0.95
C LEU A 375 9.09 2.31 2.28
N ALA A 376 10.37 2.40 2.63
CA ALA A 376 10.89 2.04 3.93
C ALA A 376 11.12 3.30 4.75
N ILE A 377 10.63 3.30 5.98
CA ILE A 377 10.87 4.34 6.98
C ILE A 377 11.71 3.76 8.13
N VAL A 378 12.65 4.55 8.63
CA VAL A 378 13.57 4.16 9.72
C VAL A 378 13.52 5.22 10.82
N GLY A 379 13.25 4.82 12.05
CA GLY A 379 13.06 5.74 13.17
C GLY A 379 12.76 5.03 14.48
N THR A 380 12.42 5.80 15.52
CA THR A 380 11.89 5.21 16.77
C THR A 380 10.48 4.69 16.53
N ARG A 381 10.01 3.78 17.39
CA ARG A 381 8.68 3.17 17.25
C ARG A 381 7.57 4.22 17.13
N GLU A 382 7.64 5.26 17.96
CA GLU A 382 6.66 6.34 18.00
C GLU A 382 6.67 7.17 16.72
N ASN A 383 7.87 7.52 16.22
CA ASN A 383 8.01 8.28 14.97
C ASN A 383 7.50 7.46 13.78
N LEU A 384 7.77 6.15 13.76
CA LEU A 384 7.30 5.24 12.71
C LEU A 384 5.78 5.16 12.69
N ASP A 385 5.15 5.00 13.85
CA ASP A 385 3.69 4.90 13.98
C ASP A 385 3.00 6.18 13.50
N VAL A 386 3.54 7.35 13.83
CA VAL A 386 3.01 8.64 13.36
C VAL A 386 3.24 8.81 11.85
N ALA A 387 4.44 8.51 11.35
CA ALA A 387 4.77 8.67 9.94
C ALA A 387 3.95 7.74 9.02
N ASP A 388 3.71 6.51 9.45
CA ASP A 388 2.86 5.54 8.76
C ASP A 388 1.41 6.06 8.62
N TYR A 389 0.83 6.53 9.73
CA TYR A 389 -0.49 7.15 9.70
C TYR A 389 -0.56 8.38 8.77
N VAL A 390 0.46 9.25 8.83
CA VAL A 390 0.51 10.45 7.99
C VAL A 390 0.63 10.08 6.52
N HIS A 391 1.43 9.07 6.18
CA HIS A 391 1.55 8.57 4.81
C HIS A 391 0.20 8.14 4.26
N ASP A 392 -0.54 7.32 5.00
CA ASP A 392 -1.85 6.82 4.59
C ASP A 392 -2.87 7.94 4.45
N PHE A 393 -2.87 8.87 5.41
CA PHE A 393 -3.72 10.05 5.35
C PHE A 393 -3.43 10.88 4.09
N LEU A 394 -2.17 11.21 3.83
CA LEU A 394 -1.79 12.06 2.69
C LEU A 394 -2.09 11.36 1.36
N THR A 395 -1.86 10.04 1.28
CA THR A 395 -2.19 9.24 0.10
C THR A 395 -3.68 9.31 -0.21
N ARG A 396 -4.55 9.09 0.80
CA ARG A 396 -6.01 9.22 0.64
C ARG A 396 -6.44 10.64 0.28
N THR A 397 -5.83 11.65 0.91
CA THR A 397 -6.16 13.06 0.68
C THR A 397 -5.82 13.49 -0.73
N LEU A 398 -4.63 13.11 -1.23
CA LEU A 398 -4.23 13.36 -2.61
C LEU A 398 -5.22 12.77 -3.61
N GLU A 399 -5.65 11.52 -3.38
CA GLU A 399 -6.64 10.89 -4.24
C GLU A 399 -7.98 11.62 -4.20
N HIS A 400 -8.46 11.96 -3.01
CA HIS A 400 -9.72 12.68 -2.85
C HIS A 400 -9.70 14.04 -3.57
N LEU A 401 -8.65 14.84 -3.38
CA LEU A 401 -8.45 16.12 -4.03
C LEU A 401 -8.41 16.01 -5.55
N TRP A 402 -7.83 14.93 -6.08
CA TRP A 402 -7.88 14.65 -7.51
C TRP A 402 -9.30 14.38 -7.99
N GLN A 403 -10.09 13.58 -7.26
CA GLN A 403 -11.48 13.30 -7.63
C GLN A 403 -12.34 14.57 -7.61
N GLU A 404 -12.15 15.44 -6.62
CA GLU A 404 -12.82 16.75 -6.57
C GLU A 404 -12.44 17.63 -7.77
N HIS A 405 -11.14 17.75 -8.04
CA HIS A 405 -10.64 18.55 -9.15
C HIS A 405 -11.16 18.05 -10.50
N ARG A 406 -11.15 16.74 -10.71
CA ARG A 406 -11.69 16.10 -11.92
C ARG A 406 -13.20 16.32 -12.08
N SER A 407 -13.94 16.37 -10.98
CA SER A 407 -15.40 16.59 -10.98
C SER A 407 -15.79 18.07 -11.11
N SER A 408 -14.82 18.98 -11.05
CA SER A 408 -15.06 20.42 -11.15
C SER A 408 -15.52 20.83 -12.56
N PRO A 409 -16.51 21.72 -12.70
CA PRO A 409 -16.93 22.27 -14.00
C PRO A 409 -15.82 23.00 -14.75
N ARG A 410 -14.74 23.39 -14.05
CA ARG A 410 -13.58 24.07 -14.63
C ARG A 410 -12.53 23.11 -15.17
N PHE A 411 -12.65 21.81 -14.93
CA PHE A 411 -11.72 20.81 -15.42
C PHE A 411 -11.82 20.66 -16.94
N ARG A 412 -10.74 20.95 -17.65
CA ARG A 412 -10.68 20.89 -19.12
C ARG A 412 -9.84 19.72 -19.65
N GLY A 413 -9.56 18.74 -18.78
CA GLY A 413 -8.65 17.63 -19.06
C GLY A 413 -7.23 17.96 -18.61
N GLY A 414 -6.58 17.00 -17.95
CA GLY A 414 -5.30 17.21 -17.29
C GLY A 414 -4.69 15.89 -16.82
N ARG A 415 -3.36 15.86 -16.61
CA ARG A 415 -2.67 14.65 -16.13
C ARG A 415 -2.71 14.60 -14.60
N LYS A 416 -3.35 13.56 -14.05
CA LYS A 416 -3.39 13.25 -12.61
C LYS A 416 -2.02 13.41 -11.94
N ALA A 417 -0.98 12.81 -12.53
CA ALA A 417 0.38 12.87 -12.01
C ALA A 417 0.92 14.31 -11.84
N GLN A 418 0.56 15.25 -12.72
CA GLN A 418 0.96 16.66 -12.61
C GLN A 418 0.24 17.35 -11.46
N TYR A 419 -1.08 17.18 -11.39
CA TYR A 419 -1.90 17.75 -10.34
C TYR A 419 -1.47 17.24 -8.95
N LEU A 420 -1.34 15.92 -8.77
CA LEU A 420 -0.93 15.33 -7.51
C LEU A 420 0.47 15.76 -7.07
N ALA A 421 1.42 15.84 -8.01
CA ALA A 421 2.75 16.35 -7.71
C ALA A 421 2.71 17.81 -7.25
N GLY A 422 1.86 18.62 -7.90
CA GLY A 422 1.61 20.00 -7.51
C GLY A 422 1.02 20.10 -6.10
N VAL A 423 -0.04 19.35 -5.80
CA VAL A 423 -0.69 19.36 -4.47
C VAL A 423 0.29 18.96 -3.38
N ALA A 424 0.99 17.84 -3.56
CA ALA A 424 1.99 17.38 -2.59
C ALA A 424 3.08 18.43 -2.39
N ARG A 425 3.52 19.09 -3.47
CA ARG A 425 4.54 20.15 -3.40
C ARG A 425 4.04 21.38 -2.66
N GLY A 426 2.84 21.86 -2.97
CA GLY A 426 2.23 23.02 -2.30
C GLY A 426 2.06 22.76 -0.80
N PHE A 427 1.71 21.54 -0.42
CA PHE A 427 1.62 21.13 0.97
C PHE A 427 2.99 21.09 1.68
N LEU A 428 4.02 20.54 1.03
CA LEU A 428 5.38 20.56 1.55
C LEU A 428 5.90 21.99 1.75
N ASP A 429 5.74 22.87 0.76
CA ASP A 429 6.13 24.28 0.86
C ASP A 429 5.48 24.95 2.07
N LYS A 430 4.18 24.67 2.30
CA LYS A 430 3.46 25.19 3.46
C LYS A 430 4.02 24.70 4.79
N LEU A 431 4.28 23.40 4.91
CA LEU A 431 4.88 22.83 6.13
C LEU A 431 6.27 23.42 6.40
N HIS A 432 7.06 23.70 5.36
CA HIS A 432 8.33 24.39 5.49
C HIS A 432 8.19 25.80 6.05
N GLU A 433 7.30 26.61 5.47
CA GLU A 433 7.04 27.98 5.94
C GLU A 433 6.62 28.00 7.41
N GLN A 434 5.74 27.07 7.81
CA GLN A 434 5.29 26.92 9.20
C GLN A 434 6.42 26.49 10.13
N ARG A 435 7.23 25.50 9.72
CA ARG A 435 8.38 25.06 10.50
C ARG A 435 9.39 26.17 10.72
N GLN A 436 9.67 26.98 9.70
CA GLN A 436 10.59 28.13 9.83
C GLN A 436 10.09 29.11 10.87
N ARG A 437 8.80 29.44 10.90
CA ARG A 437 8.20 30.29 11.95
C ARG A 437 8.41 29.70 13.34
N LEU A 438 8.15 28.42 13.52
CA LEU A 438 8.35 27.74 14.81
C LEU A 438 9.81 27.73 15.27
N VAL A 439 10.77 27.56 14.35
CA VAL A 439 12.21 27.60 14.66
C VAL A 439 12.63 29.00 15.10
N THR A 440 12.18 30.04 14.38
CA THR A 440 12.46 31.44 14.75
C THR A 440 11.83 31.83 16.08
N GLU A 441 10.60 31.40 16.35
CA GLU A 441 9.87 31.77 17.57
C GLU A 441 10.28 30.96 18.81
N ARG A 442 10.75 29.71 18.63
CA ARG A 442 10.97 28.76 19.74
C ARG A 442 12.39 28.19 19.84
N ALA A 443 13.34 28.71 19.05
CA ALA A 443 14.75 28.31 19.03
C ALA A 443 14.98 26.78 18.93
N LEU A 444 14.09 26.06 18.23
CA LEU A 444 14.15 24.61 18.08
C LEU A 444 15.20 24.24 17.03
N VAL A 445 16.45 24.06 17.43
CA VAL A 445 17.52 23.57 16.56
C VAL A 445 17.49 22.04 16.54
N PHE A 446 16.99 21.47 15.45
CA PHE A 446 17.02 20.03 15.26
C PHE A 446 18.43 19.58 14.86
N LYS A 447 19.10 18.84 15.74
CA LYS A 447 20.40 18.23 15.49
C LYS A 447 20.17 16.84 14.89
N SER A 448 20.95 16.46 13.87
CA SER A 448 20.86 15.11 13.33
C SER A 448 21.23 14.09 14.42
N ASP A 449 20.46 13.00 14.50
CA ASP A 449 20.68 11.96 15.48
C ASP A 449 21.74 10.99 14.93
N GLY A 450 22.99 11.17 15.35
CA GLY A 450 24.11 10.35 14.85
C GLY A 450 23.93 8.84 15.09
N ARG A 451 23.13 8.43 16.08
CA ARG A 451 22.80 7.01 16.29
C ARG A 451 21.82 6.49 15.22
N LEU A 452 20.85 7.31 14.80
CA LEU A 452 19.97 6.97 13.67
C LEU A 452 20.78 6.84 12.37
N GLU A 453 21.70 7.77 12.11
CA GLU A 453 22.59 7.71 10.95
C GLU A 453 23.45 6.45 10.96
N ALA A 454 24.04 6.09 12.11
CA ALA A 454 24.79 4.85 12.27
C ALA A 454 23.93 3.61 12.03
N HIS A 455 22.68 3.61 12.52
CA HIS A 455 21.73 2.52 12.28
C HIS A 455 21.36 2.39 10.79
N ILE A 456 21.13 3.51 10.10
CA ILE A 456 20.90 3.52 8.65
C ILE A 456 22.11 2.99 7.90
N LYS A 457 23.31 3.45 8.23
CA LYS A 457 24.55 2.95 7.60
C LYS A 457 24.77 1.45 7.86
N HIS A 458 24.35 0.96 9.03
CA HIS A 458 24.37 -0.46 9.35
C HIS A 458 23.42 -1.26 8.45
N LEU A 459 22.16 -0.83 8.30
CA LEU A 459 21.16 -1.50 7.45
C LEU A 459 21.46 -1.37 5.95
N TYR A 460 21.98 -0.21 5.54
CA TYR A 460 22.18 0.20 4.15
C TYR A 460 23.64 0.67 3.90
N PRO A 461 24.62 -0.24 3.94
CA PRO A 461 26.04 0.11 3.80
C PRO A 461 26.41 0.72 2.45
N ARG A 462 25.63 0.44 1.40
CA ARG A 462 25.83 0.98 0.04
C ARG A 462 24.66 1.84 -0.41
N LEU A 463 24.07 2.61 0.50
CA LEU A 463 22.99 3.54 0.18
C LEU A 463 23.48 4.57 -0.84
N SER A 464 22.76 4.67 -1.95
CA SER A 464 23.02 5.67 -3.00
C SER A 464 21.81 6.60 -3.15
N SER A 465 22.07 7.87 -3.44
CA SER A 465 21.02 8.76 -3.93
C SER A 465 20.67 8.42 -5.38
N SER A 466 19.39 8.37 -5.70
CA SER A 466 18.92 8.31 -7.08
C SER A 466 18.17 9.58 -7.40
N GLY A 467 18.53 10.20 -8.52
CA GLY A 467 17.74 11.31 -9.07
C GLY A 467 16.39 10.81 -9.58
N SER A 468 15.43 11.71 -9.70
CA SER A 468 14.17 11.43 -10.36
C SER A 468 13.86 12.48 -11.40
N SER A 469 13.16 12.06 -12.46
CA SER A 469 12.57 12.98 -13.41
C SER A 469 11.28 13.56 -12.80
N GLY A 470 11.21 14.89 -12.69
CA GLY A 470 9.98 15.57 -12.32
C GLY A 470 8.93 15.53 -13.44
N VAL A 471 7.69 15.82 -13.09
CA VAL A 471 6.61 16.05 -14.05
C VAL A 471 6.72 17.46 -14.64
N ALA A 472 6.25 17.65 -15.88
CA ALA A 472 6.23 18.97 -16.48
C ALA A 472 5.39 19.95 -15.64
N ARG A 473 5.90 21.17 -15.46
CA ARG A 473 5.29 22.24 -14.66
C ARG A 473 4.27 23.02 -15.52
N GLY A 474 3.14 22.39 -15.79
CA GLY A 474 2.04 23.00 -16.55
C GLY A 474 0.93 23.52 -15.64
N ASP A 475 -0.17 23.99 -16.23
CA ASP A 475 -1.31 24.57 -15.50
C ASP A 475 -1.86 23.63 -14.43
N GLU A 476 -1.97 22.34 -14.72
CA GLU A 476 -2.44 21.34 -13.74
C GLU A 476 -1.51 21.19 -12.54
N TYR A 477 -0.19 21.31 -12.75
CA TYR A 477 0.76 21.31 -11.66
C TYR A 477 0.58 22.55 -10.80
N HIS A 478 0.45 23.73 -11.41
CA HIS A 478 0.26 24.99 -10.67
C HIS A 478 -1.09 25.06 -9.94
N ALA A 479 -2.17 24.55 -10.55
CA ALA A 479 -3.46 24.37 -9.89
C ALA A 479 -3.34 23.43 -8.68
N GLY A 480 -2.59 22.33 -8.84
CA GLY A 480 -2.24 21.46 -7.72
C GLY A 480 -1.47 22.20 -6.62
N VAL A 481 -0.42 22.95 -6.95
CA VAL A 481 0.36 23.73 -5.98
C VAL A 481 -0.51 24.70 -5.20
N ALA A 482 -1.38 25.45 -5.89
CA ALA A 482 -2.33 26.36 -5.24
C ALA A 482 -3.22 25.61 -4.25
N LYS A 483 -3.87 24.53 -4.69
CA LYS A 483 -4.73 23.71 -3.83
C LYS A 483 -3.96 23.11 -2.64
N GLY A 484 -2.73 22.64 -2.84
CA GLY A 484 -1.86 22.13 -1.79
C GLY A 484 -1.51 23.17 -0.71
N ARG A 485 -1.33 24.44 -1.11
CA ARG A 485 -1.15 25.56 -0.18
C ARG A 485 -2.45 25.95 0.53
N GLU A 486 -3.58 25.81 -0.16
CA GLU A 486 -4.93 26.08 0.35
C GLU A 486 -5.47 25.04 1.33
N ILE A 487 -4.75 23.94 1.59
CA ILE A 487 -5.08 22.99 2.66
C ILE A 487 -4.94 23.72 4.01
N THR A 488 -5.97 24.48 4.39
CA THR A 488 -5.89 25.59 5.36
C THR A 488 -6.57 25.29 6.67
N LEU A 489 -5.77 25.33 7.74
CA LEU A 489 -6.11 25.37 9.16
C LEU A 489 -7.43 26.09 9.46
N ARG A 490 -8.38 25.41 10.12
CA ARG A 490 -9.33 26.10 11.00
C ARG A 490 -9.06 25.71 12.44
N MET A 491 -8.79 26.72 13.26
CA MET A 491 -8.71 26.56 14.70
C MET A 491 -10.13 26.44 15.28
N GLY A 492 -10.48 25.25 15.76
CA GLY A 492 -11.42 25.13 16.87
C GLY A 492 -10.70 25.46 18.17
N VAL A 493 -10.38 26.74 18.40
CA VAL A 493 -10.02 27.24 19.73
C VAL A 493 -11.22 28.04 20.23
N THR A 494 -12.22 27.34 20.76
CA THR A 494 -12.93 27.89 21.91
C THR A 494 -11.99 27.75 23.10
N GLU A 495 -11.07 28.70 23.23
CA GLU A 495 -10.63 29.12 24.55
C GLU A 495 -11.90 29.62 25.25
N ARG A 496 -12.53 28.73 26.03
CA ARG A 496 -13.28 29.21 27.18
C ARG A 496 -12.24 29.77 28.12
N SER A 497 -11.92 31.04 27.91
CA SER A 497 -11.44 31.93 28.95
C SER A 497 -12.38 31.71 30.12
N GLY A 498 -11.91 31.01 31.15
CA GLY A 498 -12.56 30.95 32.44
C GLY A 498 -12.48 32.34 33.05
N THR A 499 -13.31 33.26 32.57
CA THR A 499 -13.71 34.44 33.32
C THR A 499 -14.46 33.92 34.54
N HIS A 500 -13.74 33.79 35.65
CA HIS A 500 -14.35 33.70 36.97
C HIS A 500 -15.36 34.84 37.10
N GLY A 501 -16.60 34.45 37.42
CA GLY A 501 -17.76 35.31 37.42
C GLY A 501 -17.58 36.54 38.30
N GLY A 502 -18.06 37.66 37.78
CA GLY A 502 -18.26 38.87 38.57
C GLY A 502 -19.25 38.60 39.70
N LEU A 503 -18.80 38.86 40.93
CA LEU A 503 -19.67 39.19 42.04
C LEU A 503 -20.06 40.66 41.88
N LEU A 504 -21.38 40.92 41.89
CA LEU A 504 -22.00 42.24 41.90
C LEU A 504 -21.52 43.08 43.10
N PRO A 505 -21.30 44.40 42.95
CA PRO A 505 -21.11 45.28 44.10
C PRO A 505 -22.48 45.57 44.72
N GLY A 506 -22.74 44.98 45.88
CA GLY A 506 -23.85 45.38 46.76
C GLY A 506 -23.52 46.71 47.44
N ARG A 507 -24.39 47.70 47.25
CA ARG A 507 -24.36 49.03 47.91
C ARG A 507 -24.62 48.89 49.43
N PRO A 508 -24.17 49.85 50.26
CA PRO A 508 -24.32 49.81 51.71
C PRO A 508 -25.61 50.50 52.19
N SER A 509 -26.20 49.93 53.24
CA SER A 509 -27.21 50.49 54.16
C SER A 509 -27.32 49.45 55.27
N GLY A 510 -26.90 49.67 56.52
CA GLY A 510 -27.42 50.69 57.43
C GLY A 510 -28.31 49.96 58.46
N ASP A 511 -28.04 50.21 59.74
CA ASP A 511 -28.80 49.78 60.94
C ASP A 511 -28.54 48.32 61.38
N GLY A 512 -28.30 47.99 62.66
CA GLY A 512 -28.42 48.69 63.92
C GLY A 512 -28.66 47.63 65.01
N GLU A 513 -28.02 47.82 66.16
CA GLU A 513 -28.05 47.01 67.41
C GLU A 513 -27.15 45.77 67.52
#